data_AF-W7ARA9-F1
#
_entry.id   AF-W7ARA9-F1
#
_cell.length_a   1.000
_cell.length_b   1.000
_cell.length_c   1.000
_cell.angle_alpha   90.00
_cell.angle_beta   90.00
_cell.angle_gamma   90.00
#
_symmetry.space_group_name_H-M   'P 1'
#
loop_
_entity.id
_entity.type
_entity.pdbx_description
1 polymer ?
#
loop_
_entity_poly.entity_id
_entity_poly.type
_entity_poly.pdbx_seq_one_letter_code
_entity_poly.pdbx_strand_id
1 'polypeptide(L)'
;MRTKEIKNIEKEFKEFYINFMQIDSNTFCININANDDTKSEFININENTDHILTLVIKLHSNCFEVINKNLGEQTKFFESIEQIFNFFCPISFKKYITKNIESNSCFYFSNKMNDYIKVDLIHNLYKNKKWKEIKLNKFDTLSNIKKKIYGHTGTSADNMNLYAYDELNIENTQIFLNNDKLTLNDYGVKDNYIIYIQEINPTFHNDIIYNMDDEKNLEKLKHLKYQINDEDYDKRQDSFRKFIQKIKQNQKNTLLKNQEENIQNSNHNLYNQELYKIGNRCRIIIGDRRGTLKFVGNLKNNDIIYVGVDLDEPLGNSDGFYQKKKLFECKGDKYGYIGNINSVEVGDFPPFDIMDFDEF
;
A
#
# COMPACT_ATOMS: atom_id res chain seq x y z
N MET A 1 19.12 13.89 -30.38
CA MET A 1 18.24 13.26 -29.36
C MET A 1 18.84 11.94 -28.88
N ARG A 2 19.06 10.97 -29.77
CA ARG A 2 19.53 9.60 -29.45
C ARG A 2 20.86 9.50 -28.67
N THR A 3 21.84 10.38 -28.94
CA THR A 3 23.10 10.43 -28.15
C THR A 3 22.92 10.89 -26.70
N LYS A 4 21.85 11.63 -26.37
CA LYS A 4 21.53 11.98 -24.98
C LYS A 4 20.89 10.80 -24.24
N GLU A 5 20.08 10.01 -24.92
CA GLU A 5 19.45 8.80 -24.36
C GLU A 5 20.50 7.74 -24.01
N ILE A 6 21.47 7.51 -24.90
CA ILE A 6 22.60 6.60 -24.64
C ILE A 6 23.42 7.04 -23.41
N LYS A 7 23.68 8.35 -23.28
CA LYS A 7 24.39 8.91 -22.10
C LYS A 7 23.57 8.85 -20.80
N ASN A 8 22.25 8.94 -20.88
CA ASN A 8 21.38 8.74 -19.73
C ASN A 8 21.39 7.29 -19.26
N ILE A 9 21.33 6.33 -20.21
CA ILE A 9 21.45 4.89 -19.92
C ILE A 9 22.81 4.56 -19.29
N GLU A 10 23.90 5.14 -19.82
CA GLU A 10 25.23 5.01 -19.23
C GLU A 10 25.24 5.47 -17.76
N LYS A 11 24.61 6.61 -17.45
CA LYS A 11 24.60 7.14 -16.08
C LYS A 11 23.71 6.35 -15.12
N GLU A 12 22.54 5.91 -15.58
CA GLU A 12 21.50 5.32 -14.75
C GLU A 12 21.75 3.85 -14.40
N PHE A 13 22.46 3.12 -15.27
CA PHE A 13 22.69 1.68 -15.10
C PHE A 13 24.16 1.33 -14.84
N LYS A 14 24.96 2.29 -14.37
CA LYS A 14 26.41 2.13 -14.11
C LYS A 14 26.76 0.99 -13.16
N GLU A 15 25.87 0.63 -12.24
CA GLU A 15 26.06 -0.51 -11.34
C GLU A 15 25.83 -1.87 -11.99
N PHE A 16 25.25 -1.90 -13.21
CA PHE A 16 24.82 -3.12 -13.88
C PHE A 16 25.81 -3.63 -14.95
N TYR A 17 26.77 -2.81 -15.35
CA TYR A 17 27.74 -3.17 -16.38
C TYR A 17 29.17 -2.98 -15.88
N ILE A 18 30.06 -3.86 -16.33
CA ILE A 18 31.51 -3.74 -16.07
C ILE A 18 32.11 -2.71 -17.02
N ASN A 19 31.68 -2.74 -18.28
CA ASN A 19 32.18 -1.85 -19.32
C ASN A 19 31.04 -1.42 -20.24
N PHE A 20 31.05 -0.15 -20.63
CA PHE A 20 30.12 0.43 -21.59
C PHE A 20 30.95 1.10 -22.69
N MET A 21 30.78 0.64 -23.93
CA MET A 21 31.47 1.20 -25.09
C MET A 21 30.45 1.67 -26.11
N GLN A 22 30.42 2.98 -26.38
CA GLN A 22 29.65 3.50 -27.50
C GLN A 22 30.43 3.26 -28.81
N ILE A 23 29.82 2.53 -29.74
CA ILE A 23 30.41 2.24 -31.05
C ILE A 23 30.03 3.33 -32.04
N ASP A 24 28.73 3.66 -32.12
CA ASP A 24 28.17 4.64 -33.06
C ASP A 24 27.10 5.52 -32.41
N SER A 25 26.54 6.48 -33.17
CA SER A 25 25.45 7.35 -32.70
C SER A 25 24.19 6.60 -32.25
N ASN A 26 23.99 5.37 -32.73
CA ASN A 26 22.83 4.51 -32.45
C ASN A 26 23.24 3.11 -31.95
N THR A 27 24.51 2.83 -31.66
CA THR A 27 24.95 1.48 -31.27
C THR A 27 25.92 1.56 -30.11
N PHE A 28 25.63 0.79 -29.06
CA PHE A 28 26.46 0.69 -27.86
C PHE A 28 26.62 -0.76 -27.45
N CYS A 29 27.73 -1.04 -26.78
CA CYS A 29 28.11 -2.34 -26.30
C CYS A 29 28.19 -2.30 -24.77
N ILE A 30 27.59 -3.30 -24.13
CA ILE A 30 27.58 -3.44 -22.67
C ILE A 30 28.17 -4.80 -22.31
N ASN A 31 29.15 -4.79 -21.41
CA ASN A 31 29.69 -5.98 -20.80
C ASN A 31 29.05 -6.17 -19.42
N ILE A 32 28.35 -7.28 -19.21
CA ILE A 32 27.63 -7.60 -17.97
C ILE A 32 28.29 -8.80 -17.31
N ASN A 33 28.40 -8.79 -15.98
CA ASN A 33 28.87 -9.96 -15.23
C ASN A 33 27.78 -11.04 -15.20
N ALA A 34 28.09 -12.21 -15.74
CA ALA A 34 27.25 -13.40 -15.85
C ALA A 34 27.63 -14.46 -14.81
N ASN A 35 27.87 -14.07 -13.55
CA ASN A 35 28.01 -15.01 -12.45
C ASN A 35 26.62 -15.56 -12.07
N ASP A 36 26.35 -16.81 -12.46
CA ASP A 36 25.18 -17.67 -12.16
C ASP A 36 23.76 -17.12 -12.43
N ASP A 37 23.65 -15.89 -12.95
CA ASP A 37 22.38 -15.18 -13.13
C ASP A 37 21.80 -15.22 -14.56
N THR A 38 22.51 -15.80 -15.53
CA THR A 38 22.07 -15.89 -16.94
C THR A 38 21.38 -17.22 -17.23
N LYS A 39 20.32 -17.24 -18.05
CA LYS A 39 19.78 -18.50 -18.59
C LYS A 39 20.90 -19.29 -19.25
N SER A 40 21.07 -20.55 -18.84
CA SER A 40 22.14 -21.46 -19.26
C SER A 40 22.30 -21.58 -20.79
N GLU A 41 21.25 -21.30 -21.56
CA GLU A 41 21.25 -21.30 -23.04
C GLU A 41 22.19 -20.25 -23.68
N PHE A 42 22.63 -19.23 -22.94
CA PHE A 42 23.52 -18.18 -23.47
C PHE A 42 25.00 -18.41 -23.16
N ILE A 43 25.33 -19.46 -22.38
CA ILE A 43 26.69 -19.82 -21.98
C ILE A 43 27.23 -20.82 -22.99
N ASN A 44 27.59 -20.34 -24.18
CA ASN A 44 28.56 -21.02 -25.04
C ASN A 44 29.74 -20.07 -25.20
N ILE A 45 30.58 -20.00 -24.17
CA ILE A 45 31.85 -19.30 -24.24
C ILE A 45 32.93 -20.37 -24.18
N ASN A 46 33.61 -20.52 -25.31
CA ASN A 46 34.87 -21.25 -25.40
C ASN A 46 35.80 -20.82 -24.27
N GLU A 47 36.44 -21.84 -23.71
CA GLU A 47 37.44 -21.79 -22.66
C GLU A 47 38.34 -20.54 -22.74
N ASN A 48 38.53 -19.92 -21.57
CA ASN A 48 39.55 -18.93 -21.25
C ASN A 48 39.18 -17.46 -21.55
N THR A 49 38.19 -16.91 -20.85
CA THR A 49 38.36 -15.83 -19.83
C THR A 49 37.00 -15.24 -19.48
N ASP A 50 36.64 -15.45 -18.22
CA ASP A 50 35.70 -14.71 -17.37
C ASP A 50 34.24 -14.61 -17.79
N HIS A 51 33.37 -14.80 -16.79
CA HIS A 51 31.92 -14.78 -16.78
C HIS A 51 31.33 -13.44 -17.26
N ILE A 52 31.65 -12.97 -18.46
CA ILE A 52 31.28 -11.64 -18.96
C ILE A 52 30.47 -11.79 -20.24
N LEU A 53 29.18 -11.47 -20.14
CA LEU A 53 28.28 -11.42 -21.30
C LEU A 53 28.42 -10.07 -22.00
N THR A 54 28.94 -10.08 -23.22
CA THR A 54 29.05 -8.89 -24.08
C THR A 54 27.80 -8.77 -24.94
N LEU A 55 27.00 -7.71 -24.75
CA LEU A 55 25.80 -7.41 -25.52
C LEU A 55 26.05 -6.22 -26.45
N VAL A 56 25.76 -6.38 -27.75
CA VAL A 56 25.75 -5.27 -28.72
C VAL A 56 24.31 -4.86 -28.98
N ILE A 57 23.98 -3.60 -28.69
CA ILE A 57 22.61 -3.08 -28.72
C ILE A 57 22.54 -1.90 -29.68
N LYS A 58 21.60 -1.97 -30.62
CA LYS A 58 21.31 -0.92 -31.59
C LYS A 58 19.97 -0.26 -31.27
N LEU A 59 20.00 1.05 -31.12
CA LEU A 59 18.85 1.90 -30.83
C LEU A 59 18.14 2.30 -32.14
N HIS A 60 16.88 1.94 -32.24
CA HIS A 60 15.93 2.43 -33.24
C HIS A 60 14.97 3.45 -32.60
N SER A 61 14.11 4.07 -33.40
CA SER A 61 13.25 5.17 -32.93
C SER A 61 12.41 4.85 -31.69
N ASN A 62 11.92 3.61 -31.55
CA ASN A 62 11.08 3.17 -30.42
C ASN A 62 11.49 1.79 -29.85
N CYS A 63 12.66 1.24 -30.23
CA CYS A 63 13.06 -0.09 -29.77
C CYS A 63 14.57 -0.27 -29.74
N PHE A 64 15.01 -1.23 -28.92
CA PHE A 64 16.39 -1.68 -28.78
C PHE A 64 16.53 -3.05 -29.44
N GLU A 65 17.40 -3.15 -30.43
CA GLU A 65 17.74 -4.39 -31.12
C GLU A 65 19.04 -4.96 -30.53
N VAL A 66 18.99 -6.19 -30.02
CA VAL A 66 20.18 -6.88 -29.49
C VAL A 66 20.77 -7.78 -30.59
N ILE A 67 21.97 -7.43 -31.05
CA ILE A 67 22.65 -8.03 -32.22
C ILE A 67 23.72 -9.05 -31.77
N ASN A 68 23.50 -9.74 -30.64
CA ASN A 68 24.52 -10.62 -30.10
C ASN A 68 24.61 -11.94 -30.89
N LYS A 69 25.83 -12.34 -31.31
CA LYS A 69 26.09 -13.53 -32.13
C LYS A 69 25.68 -14.85 -31.47
N ASN A 70 25.59 -14.86 -30.14
CA ASN A 70 25.25 -16.06 -29.36
C ASN A 70 23.73 -16.31 -29.22
N LEU A 71 22.88 -15.37 -29.64
CA LEU A 71 21.46 -15.65 -29.84
C LEU A 71 21.31 -16.26 -31.22
N GLY A 72 21.23 -17.59 -31.32
CA GLY A 72 21.11 -18.30 -32.59
C GLY A 72 20.13 -17.61 -33.54
N GLU A 73 20.65 -17.02 -34.62
CA GLU A 73 19.99 -16.36 -35.77
C GLU A 73 18.76 -15.45 -35.52
N GLN A 74 18.39 -15.16 -34.27
CA GLN A 74 17.19 -14.39 -33.92
C GLN A 74 17.58 -13.05 -33.29
N THR A 75 17.52 -11.99 -34.09
CA THR A 75 17.51 -10.60 -33.60
C THR A 75 16.30 -10.39 -32.68
N LYS A 76 16.53 -9.97 -31.42
CA LYS A 76 15.45 -9.65 -30.48
C LYS A 76 15.29 -8.15 -30.33
N PHE A 77 14.04 -7.70 -30.35
CA PHE A 77 13.64 -6.31 -30.14
C PHE A 77 13.02 -6.14 -28.76
N PHE A 78 13.40 -5.06 -28.08
CA PHE A 78 12.89 -4.70 -26.76
C PHE A 78 12.39 -3.25 -26.77
N GLU A 79 11.33 -2.96 -26.01
CA GLU A 79 10.75 -1.62 -25.94
C GLU A 79 11.54 -0.71 -24.98
N SER A 80 12.20 -1.30 -23.97
CA SER A 80 13.01 -0.57 -23.00
C SER A 80 14.32 -1.30 -22.65
N ILE A 81 15.30 -0.54 -22.14
CA ILE A 81 16.57 -1.09 -21.67
C ILE A 81 16.39 -1.99 -20.42
N GLU A 82 15.37 -1.71 -19.60
CA GLU A 82 15.01 -2.52 -18.44
C GLU A 82 14.53 -3.92 -18.85
N GLN A 83 13.78 -4.03 -19.94
CA GLN A 83 13.37 -5.32 -20.49
C GLN A 83 14.58 -6.15 -20.94
N ILE A 84 15.62 -5.50 -21.47
CA ILE A 84 16.89 -6.16 -21.82
C ILE A 84 17.55 -6.72 -20.56
N PHE A 85 17.72 -5.91 -19.51
CA PHE A 85 18.35 -6.36 -18.28
C PHE A 85 17.55 -7.44 -17.54
N ASN A 86 16.22 -7.33 -17.51
CA ASN A 86 15.36 -8.37 -16.96
C ASN A 86 15.41 -9.68 -17.77
N PHE A 87 15.61 -9.61 -19.09
CA PHE A 87 15.71 -10.79 -19.93
C PHE A 87 17.05 -11.52 -19.80
N PHE A 88 18.16 -10.78 -19.75
CA PHE A 88 19.51 -11.36 -19.69
C PHE A 88 20.01 -11.62 -18.26
N CYS A 89 19.64 -10.81 -17.27
CA CYS A 89 20.15 -10.86 -15.90
C CYS A 89 19.05 -10.54 -14.84
N PRO A 90 18.01 -11.39 -14.73
CA PRO A 90 16.82 -11.12 -13.91
C PRO A 90 17.08 -10.98 -12.40
N ILE A 91 18.00 -11.77 -11.84
CA ILE A 91 18.25 -11.83 -10.39
C ILE A 91 18.98 -10.57 -9.91
N SER A 92 20.09 -10.24 -10.56
CA SER A 92 20.80 -8.98 -10.35
C SER A 92 19.91 -7.74 -10.55
N PHE A 93 19.05 -7.73 -11.58
CA PHE A 93 18.12 -6.61 -11.81
C PHE A 93 17.10 -6.48 -10.68
N LYS A 94 16.54 -7.60 -10.20
CA LYS A 94 15.61 -7.60 -9.06
C LYS A 94 16.26 -7.10 -7.76
N LYS A 95 17.52 -7.48 -7.51
CA LYS A 95 18.29 -6.99 -6.36
C LYS A 95 18.56 -5.48 -6.44
N TYR A 96 18.89 -4.98 -7.63
CA TYR A 96 19.06 -3.55 -7.89
C TYR A 96 17.79 -2.76 -7.61
N ILE A 97 16.64 -3.19 -8.14
CA ILE A 97 15.35 -2.55 -7.88
C ILE A 97 15.03 -2.55 -6.38
N THR A 98 15.26 -3.67 -5.68
CA THR A 98 14.96 -3.78 -4.23
C THR A 98 15.84 -2.83 -3.40
N LYS A 99 17.14 -2.74 -3.70
CA LYS A 99 18.08 -1.85 -3.02
C LYS A 99 17.79 -0.37 -3.30
N ASN A 100 17.36 -0.05 -4.52
CA ASN A 100 16.93 1.30 -4.90
C ASN A 100 15.55 1.69 -4.37
N ILE A 101 14.75 0.75 -3.84
CA ILE A 101 13.49 1.05 -3.15
C ILE A 101 13.77 1.47 -1.69
N GLU A 102 14.78 0.89 -1.04
CA GLU A 102 15.13 1.19 0.36
C GLU A 102 15.82 2.56 0.52
N SER A 103 16.67 2.98 -0.43
CA SER A 103 17.39 4.25 -0.39
C SER A 103 16.56 5.49 -0.77
N ASN A 104 15.38 5.30 -1.35
CA ASN A 104 14.62 6.33 -2.06
C ASN A 104 13.21 6.57 -1.53
N SER A 105 12.88 6.00 -0.38
CA SER A 105 11.57 6.13 0.29
C SER A 105 11.14 7.58 0.55
N CYS A 106 12.07 8.55 0.55
CA CYS A 106 11.76 9.98 0.72
C CYS A 106 11.70 10.83 -0.57
N PHE A 107 12.07 10.32 -1.75
CA PHE A 107 12.07 11.14 -2.99
C PHE A 107 11.22 10.56 -4.14
N TYR A 108 10.81 9.29 -4.06
CA TYR A 108 10.02 8.64 -5.11
C TYR A 108 8.50 8.70 -4.89
N PHE A 109 8.05 9.21 -3.73
CA PHE A 109 6.63 9.49 -3.52
C PHE A 109 6.13 10.75 -4.24
N SER A 110 7.02 11.61 -4.75
CA SER A 110 6.62 12.81 -5.50
C SER A 110 6.57 12.63 -7.02
N ASN A 111 7.04 11.49 -7.56
CA ASN A 111 7.11 11.27 -9.02
C ASN A 111 6.64 9.88 -9.49
N LYS A 112 5.82 9.17 -8.69
CA LYS A 112 4.74 8.42 -9.32
C LYS A 112 3.83 9.48 -9.92
N MET A 113 3.89 9.68 -11.23
CA MET A 113 2.73 10.21 -11.92
C MET A 113 1.57 9.35 -11.46
N ASN A 114 0.69 9.92 -10.63
CA ASN A 114 -0.57 9.25 -10.36
C ASN A 114 -1.24 9.18 -11.73
N ASP A 115 -1.16 8.00 -12.36
CA ASP A 115 -1.82 7.71 -13.64
C ASP A 115 -3.32 7.94 -13.51
N TYR A 116 -3.83 7.91 -12.27
CA TYR A 116 -5.20 8.19 -11.94
C TYR A 116 -5.39 9.63 -11.45
N ILE A 117 -6.44 10.28 -11.95
CA ILE A 117 -7.05 11.47 -11.34
C ILE A 117 -8.31 11.06 -10.56
N LYS A 118 -8.58 11.78 -9.49
CA LYS A 118 -9.87 11.79 -8.82
C LYS A 118 -10.66 12.96 -9.37
N VAL A 119 -11.88 12.67 -9.81
CA VAL A 119 -12.82 13.68 -10.30
C VAL A 119 -14.16 13.49 -9.64
N ASP A 120 -14.92 14.57 -9.57
CA ASP A 120 -16.32 14.51 -9.15
C ASP A 120 -17.22 14.52 -10.38
N LEU A 121 -18.27 13.69 -10.39
CA LEU A 121 -19.24 13.66 -11.48
C LEU A 121 -20.53 14.36 -11.04
N ILE A 122 -21.02 15.26 -11.89
CA ILE A 122 -22.33 15.92 -11.76
C ILE A 122 -23.12 15.66 -13.03
N HIS A 123 -24.41 15.40 -12.89
CA HIS A 123 -25.30 15.10 -14.03
C HIS A 123 -26.43 16.13 -14.11
N ASN A 124 -26.83 16.52 -15.32
CA ASN A 124 -27.94 17.46 -15.54
C ASN A 124 -29.29 16.95 -14.99
N LEU A 125 -29.57 15.64 -15.13
CA LEU A 125 -30.80 15.01 -14.64
C LEU A 125 -30.79 14.76 -13.11
N TYR A 126 -29.64 14.41 -12.52
CA TYR A 126 -29.55 14.09 -11.10
C TYR A 126 -29.18 15.33 -10.26
N LYS A 127 -30.16 16.20 -9.99
CA LYS A 127 -29.92 17.48 -9.29
C LYS A 127 -29.35 17.34 -7.88
N ASN A 128 -29.69 16.27 -7.17
CA ASN A 128 -29.31 16.07 -5.77
C ASN A 128 -28.16 15.06 -5.57
N LYS A 129 -27.62 14.49 -6.65
CA LYS A 129 -26.63 13.41 -6.59
C LYS A 129 -25.30 13.85 -7.20
N LYS A 130 -24.26 13.83 -6.37
CA LYS A 130 -22.87 14.07 -6.78
C LYS A 130 -22.06 12.80 -6.48
N TRP A 131 -21.42 12.22 -7.49
CA TRP A 131 -20.50 11.11 -7.28
C TRP A 131 -19.12 11.69 -7.01
N LYS A 132 -18.62 11.51 -5.78
CA LYS A 132 -17.36 12.10 -5.34
C LYS A 132 -16.20 11.14 -5.48
N GLU A 133 -15.01 11.68 -5.73
CA GLU A 133 -13.73 10.96 -5.75
C GLU A 133 -13.68 9.77 -6.72
N ILE A 134 -14.30 9.91 -7.90
CA ILE A 134 -14.24 8.88 -8.95
C ILE A 134 -12.84 8.85 -9.55
N LYS A 135 -12.20 7.68 -9.48
CA LYS A 135 -10.85 7.45 -10.02
C LYS A 135 -10.90 7.14 -11.52
N LEU A 136 -10.32 8.02 -12.33
CA LEU A 136 -10.18 7.85 -13.78
C LEU A 136 -8.70 7.84 -14.17
N ASN A 137 -8.33 7.03 -15.16
CA ASN A 137 -6.97 7.02 -15.69
C ASN A 137 -6.79 8.18 -16.68
N LYS A 138 -5.71 8.95 -16.52
CA LYS A 138 -5.34 10.10 -17.35
C LYS A 138 -5.11 9.74 -18.81
N PHE A 139 -4.58 8.54 -19.05
CA PHE A 139 -4.18 8.05 -20.37
C PHE A 139 -5.27 7.22 -21.06
N ASP A 140 -6.41 7.01 -20.41
CA ASP A 140 -7.54 6.35 -21.06
C ASP A 140 -8.16 7.29 -22.09
N THR A 141 -8.61 6.71 -23.21
CA THR A 141 -9.38 7.45 -24.22
C THR A 141 -10.73 7.87 -23.64
N LEU A 142 -11.23 9.00 -24.11
CA LEU A 142 -12.53 9.53 -23.68
C LEU A 142 -13.67 8.54 -23.94
N SER A 143 -13.62 7.71 -24.99
CA SER A 143 -14.58 6.62 -25.20
C SER A 143 -14.62 5.62 -24.04
N ASN A 144 -13.45 5.22 -23.51
CA ASN A 144 -13.38 4.31 -22.36
C ASN A 144 -13.84 5.00 -21.06
N ILE A 145 -13.54 6.29 -20.91
CA ILE A 145 -14.00 7.08 -19.76
C ILE A 145 -15.52 7.22 -19.78
N LYS A 146 -16.13 7.51 -20.94
CA LYS A 146 -17.58 7.53 -21.12
C LYS A 146 -18.22 6.20 -20.71
N LYS A 147 -17.63 5.05 -21.08
CA LYS A 147 -18.11 3.72 -20.61
C LYS A 147 -18.02 3.55 -19.10
N LYS A 148 -16.97 4.06 -18.45
CA LYS A 148 -16.86 4.05 -16.98
C LYS A 148 -17.91 4.94 -16.34
N ILE A 149 -18.15 6.13 -16.90
CA ILE A 149 -19.19 7.07 -16.45
C ILE A 149 -20.58 6.44 -16.59
N TYR A 150 -20.86 5.72 -17.69
CA TYR A 150 -22.11 4.98 -17.88
C TYR A 150 -22.39 4.01 -16.73
N GLY A 151 -21.36 3.32 -16.19
CA GLY A 151 -21.52 2.44 -15.03
C GLY A 151 -21.99 3.16 -13.75
N HIS A 152 -21.80 4.47 -13.66
CA HIS A 152 -22.22 5.28 -12.52
C HIS A 152 -23.52 6.05 -12.76
N THR A 153 -23.70 6.63 -13.96
CA THR A 153 -24.82 7.53 -14.27
C THR A 153 -25.94 6.88 -15.06
N GLY A 154 -25.68 5.76 -15.75
CA GLY A 154 -26.66 5.07 -16.59
C GLY A 154 -26.89 5.69 -17.98
N THR A 155 -26.28 6.83 -18.30
CA THR A 155 -26.40 7.50 -19.61
C THR A 155 -25.39 6.95 -20.61
N SER A 156 -25.85 6.52 -21.79
CA SER A 156 -25.00 5.92 -22.82
C SER A 156 -23.89 6.87 -23.29
N ALA A 157 -22.74 6.32 -23.70
CA ALA A 157 -21.58 7.06 -24.20
C ALA A 157 -21.91 7.99 -25.38
N ASP A 158 -22.84 7.58 -26.24
CA ASP A 158 -23.25 8.35 -27.42
C ASP A 158 -24.21 9.50 -27.07
N ASN A 159 -24.90 9.41 -25.94
CA ASN A 159 -25.89 10.38 -25.50
C ASN A 159 -25.36 11.35 -24.44
N MET A 160 -24.08 11.29 -24.08
CA MET A 160 -23.46 12.16 -23.08
C MET A 160 -22.48 13.17 -23.69
N ASN A 161 -22.69 14.45 -23.37
CA ASN A 161 -21.72 15.52 -23.51
C ASN A 161 -21.00 15.74 -22.18
N LEU A 162 -19.67 15.80 -22.21
CA LEU A 162 -18.84 15.93 -21.02
C LEU A 162 -18.15 17.29 -21.00
N TYR A 163 -18.26 17.99 -19.87
CA TYR A 163 -17.57 19.26 -19.61
C TYR A 163 -16.75 19.10 -18.35
N ALA A 164 -15.46 19.40 -18.39
CA ALA A 164 -14.60 19.41 -17.21
C ALA A 164 -14.36 20.85 -16.77
N TYR A 165 -14.44 21.14 -15.47
CA TYR A 165 -14.06 22.44 -14.90
C TYR A 165 -13.58 22.30 -13.47
N ASP A 166 -12.83 23.29 -13.00
CA ASP A 166 -12.43 23.43 -11.60
C ASP A 166 -13.52 24.21 -10.82
N GLU A 167 -13.92 23.70 -9.66
CA GLU A 167 -14.94 24.33 -8.79
C GLU A 167 -14.51 25.74 -8.36
N LEU A 168 -13.20 25.98 -8.24
CA LEU A 168 -12.65 27.26 -7.80
C LEU A 168 -12.51 28.29 -8.93
N ASN A 169 -12.56 27.87 -10.20
CA ASN A 169 -12.33 28.76 -11.35
C ASN A 169 -13.09 28.31 -12.60
N ILE A 170 -14.41 28.37 -12.54
CA ILE A 170 -15.32 27.88 -13.59
C ILE A 170 -15.08 28.61 -14.93
N GLU A 171 -14.90 29.93 -14.91
CA GLU A 171 -14.84 30.76 -16.12
C GLU A 171 -13.61 30.50 -16.99
N ASN A 172 -12.47 30.14 -16.39
CA ASN A 172 -11.21 29.94 -17.13
C ASN A 172 -10.88 28.47 -17.40
N THR A 173 -11.58 27.53 -16.76
CA THR A 173 -11.22 26.09 -16.79
C THR A 173 -12.29 25.20 -17.43
N GLN A 174 -13.36 25.78 -17.99
CA GLN A 174 -14.38 25.02 -18.68
C GLN A 174 -13.84 24.43 -19.99
N ILE A 175 -13.74 23.10 -20.02
CA ILE A 175 -13.20 22.35 -21.15
C ILE A 175 -14.28 21.41 -21.65
N PHE A 176 -14.66 21.55 -22.92
CA PHE A 176 -15.58 20.63 -23.57
C PHE A 176 -14.84 19.42 -24.13
N LEU A 177 -15.17 18.23 -23.61
CA LEU A 177 -14.54 16.97 -23.98
C LEU A 177 -15.31 16.37 -25.18
N ASN A 178 -14.92 16.78 -26.39
CA ASN A 178 -15.67 16.48 -27.62
C ASN A 178 -15.12 15.31 -28.45
N ASN A 179 -13.81 15.05 -28.36
CA ASN A 179 -13.13 14.06 -29.18
C ASN A 179 -12.86 12.77 -28.38
N ASP A 180 -13.51 11.70 -28.80
CA ASP A 180 -13.48 10.39 -28.14
C ASP A 180 -12.12 9.67 -28.19
N LYS A 181 -11.23 10.11 -29.09
CA LYS A 181 -9.88 9.55 -29.25
C LYS A 181 -8.84 10.18 -28.34
N LEU A 182 -9.11 11.38 -27.83
CA LEU A 182 -8.20 12.10 -26.94
C LEU A 182 -8.32 11.58 -25.49
N THR A 183 -7.25 11.76 -24.73
CA THR A 183 -7.14 11.36 -23.33
C THR A 183 -7.42 12.55 -22.40
N LEU A 184 -7.72 12.30 -21.12
CA LEU A 184 -7.92 13.37 -20.14
C LEU A 184 -6.67 14.24 -19.97
N ASN A 185 -5.49 13.65 -20.16
CA ASN A 185 -4.23 14.37 -20.13
C ASN A 185 -4.10 15.36 -21.29
N ASP A 186 -4.58 15.01 -22.48
CA ASP A 186 -4.53 15.90 -23.66
C ASP A 186 -5.41 17.15 -23.45
N TYR A 187 -6.50 17.01 -22.71
CA TYR A 187 -7.35 18.12 -22.30
C TYR A 187 -6.83 18.87 -21.06
N GLY A 188 -5.77 18.40 -20.41
CA GLY A 188 -5.21 19.04 -19.22
C GLY A 188 -6.11 18.96 -17.98
N VAL A 189 -6.97 17.93 -17.88
CA VAL A 189 -7.84 17.72 -16.71
C VAL A 189 -6.99 17.32 -15.50
N LYS A 190 -7.18 18.02 -14.38
CA LYS A 190 -6.41 17.81 -13.15
C LYS A 190 -7.22 17.07 -12.10
N ASP A 191 -6.53 16.72 -11.01
CA ASP A 191 -7.17 16.18 -9.81
C ASP A 191 -8.18 17.18 -9.24
N ASN A 192 -9.28 16.67 -8.69
CA ASN A 192 -10.40 17.42 -8.11
C ASN A 192 -11.25 18.23 -9.11
N TYR A 193 -11.09 18.00 -10.41
CA TYR A 193 -11.99 18.60 -11.40
C TYR A 193 -13.38 17.98 -11.30
N ILE A 194 -14.38 18.78 -11.67
CA ILE A 194 -15.76 18.35 -11.83
C ILE A 194 -16.01 18.04 -13.29
N ILE A 195 -16.47 16.83 -13.59
CA ILE A 195 -17.00 16.45 -14.89
C ILE A 195 -18.52 16.57 -14.85
N TYR A 196 -19.03 17.58 -15.53
CA TYR A 196 -20.44 17.79 -15.77
C TYR A 196 -20.90 17.04 -17.01
N ILE A 197 -21.93 16.23 -16.82
CA ILE A 197 -22.52 15.34 -17.82
C ILE A 197 -23.85 15.94 -18.27
N GLN A 198 -23.92 16.32 -19.53
CA GLN A 198 -25.12 16.80 -20.19
C GLN A 198 -25.66 15.73 -21.13
N GLU A 199 -26.82 15.17 -20.82
CA GLU A 199 -27.49 14.23 -21.71
C GLU A 199 -28.17 14.96 -22.89
N ILE A 200 -27.86 14.54 -24.13
CA ILE A 200 -28.37 15.14 -25.37
C ILE A 200 -29.79 14.61 -25.70
N ASN A 201 -30.03 13.33 -25.41
CA ASN A 201 -31.24 12.61 -25.79
C ASN A 201 -31.89 11.97 -24.56
N PRO A 202 -32.82 12.66 -23.88
CA PRO A 202 -33.59 12.10 -22.78
C PRO A 202 -34.70 11.16 -23.30
N THR A 203 -34.38 10.25 -24.22
CA THR A 203 -35.37 9.42 -24.93
C THR A 203 -36.02 8.36 -24.04
N PHE A 204 -35.51 8.16 -22.83
CA PHE A 204 -36.15 7.37 -21.79
C PHE A 204 -36.48 8.28 -20.61
N HIS A 205 -37.68 8.83 -20.60
CA HIS A 205 -38.32 9.36 -19.40
C HIS A 205 -38.51 8.21 -18.38
N ASN A 206 -37.42 7.80 -17.73
CA ASN A 206 -37.48 7.10 -16.47
C ASN A 206 -37.46 8.13 -15.34
N ASP A 207 -38.39 9.10 -15.38
CA ASP A 207 -38.60 10.08 -14.29
C ASP A 207 -38.73 9.39 -12.93
N ILE A 208 -39.14 8.12 -12.95
CA ILE A 208 -39.21 7.24 -11.78
C ILE A 208 -37.81 7.01 -11.19
N ILE A 209 -36.79 6.66 -11.97
CA ILE A 209 -35.42 6.35 -11.49
C ILE A 209 -34.70 7.62 -11.01
N TYR A 210 -34.87 8.73 -11.73
CA TYR A 210 -34.17 9.99 -11.43
C TYR A 210 -34.77 10.74 -10.22
N ASN A 211 -36.03 10.46 -9.86
CA ASN A 211 -36.73 11.05 -8.72
C ASN A 211 -36.92 10.06 -7.54
N MET A 212 -36.24 8.90 -7.53
CA MET A 212 -36.36 7.90 -6.45
C MET A 212 -35.94 8.46 -5.08
N ASP A 213 -35.02 9.43 -5.06
CA ASP A 213 -34.50 10.03 -3.83
C ASP A 213 -35.43 11.13 -3.28
N ASP A 214 -36.51 11.49 -4.00
CA ASP A 214 -37.50 12.45 -3.52
C ASP A 214 -38.41 11.78 -2.49
N GLU A 215 -38.17 12.07 -1.22
CA GLU A 215 -38.94 11.55 -0.08
C GLU A 215 -40.46 11.68 -0.29
N LYS A 216 -40.91 12.81 -0.84
CA LYS A 216 -42.33 13.09 -1.15
C LYS A 216 -42.94 12.17 -2.21
N ASN A 217 -42.16 11.73 -3.20
CA ASN A 217 -42.65 10.79 -4.21
C ASN A 217 -42.60 9.35 -3.67
N LEU A 218 -41.62 9.05 -2.82
CA LEU A 218 -41.54 7.78 -2.10
C LEU A 218 -42.76 7.58 -1.19
N GLU A 219 -43.22 8.63 -0.51
CA GLU A 219 -44.44 8.58 0.31
C GLU A 219 -45.69 8.22 -0.50
N LYS A 220 -45.84 8.81 -1.70
CA LYS A 220 -46.96 8.50 -2.59
C LYS A 220 -46.93 7.05 -3.05
N LEU A 221 -45.76 6.44 -3.19
CA LEU A 221 -45.59 5.05 -3.64
C LEU A 221 -45.55 4.03 -2.49
N LYS A 222 -45.66 4.46 -1.21
CA LYS A 222 -45.68 3.55 -0.04
C LYS A 222 -46.76 2.47 -0.14
N HIS A 223 -47.90 2.76 -0.78
CA HIS A 223 -49.01 1.81 -0.94
C HIS A 223 -48.69 0.64 -1.90
N LEU A 224 -47.72 0.79 -2.80
CA LEU A 224 -47.25 -0.29 -3.70
C LEU A 224 -46.17 -1.16 -3.05
N LYS A 225 -45.62 -0.73 -1.91
CA LYS A 225 -44.60 -1.49 -1.18
C LYS A 225 -45.26 -2.69 -0.52
N TYR A 226 -44.97 -3.89 -1.01
CA TYR A 226 -45.33 -5.12 -0.32
C TYR A 226 -44.70 -5.15 1.08
N GLN A 227 -45.54 -5.20 2.11
CA GLN A 227 -45.12 -5.45 3.49
C GLN A 227 -45.62 -6.84 3.88
N ILE A 228 -44.67 -7.73 4.17
CA ILE A 228 -44.99 -9.04 4.72
C ILE A 228 -45.38 -8.90 6.18
N ASN A 229 -46.42 -9.62 6.61
CA ASN A 229 -46.79 -9.69 8.02
C ASN A 229 -45.65 -10.32 8.84
N ASP A 230 -45.42 -9.81 10.04
CA ASP A 230 -44.35 -10.29 10.93
C ASP A 230 -44.46 -11.79 11.21
N GLU A 231 -45.68 -12.29 11.41
CA GLU A 231 -45.95 -13.72 11.64
C GLU A 231 -45.51 -14.61 10.46
N ASP A 232 -45.71 -14.13 9.23
CA ASP A 232 -45.34 -14.87 8.02
C ASP A 232 -43.85 -14.73 7.71
N TYR A 233 -43.21 -13.64 8.15
CA TYR A 233 -41.77 -13.47 8.08
C TYR A 233 -41.04 -14.42 9.03
N ASP A 234 -41.56 -14.62 10.24
CA ASP A 234 -40.95 -15.47 11.26
C ASP A 234 -41.08 -16.98 10.94
N LYS A 235 -42.12 -17.38 10.19
CA LYS A 235 -42.26 -18.75 9.67
C LYS A 235 -41.16 -19.13 8.68
N ARG A 236 -40.62 -18.18 7.92
CA ARG A 236 -39.58 -18.45 6.91
C ARG A 236 -38.28 -18.90 7.57
N GLN A 237 -37.64 -19.94 7.03
CA GLN A 237 -36.40 -20.48 7.59
C GLN A 237 -35.18 -19.60 7.26
N ASP A 238 -35.17 -18.99 6.08
CA ASP A 238 -34.08 -18.14 5.57
C ASP A 238 -34.34 -16.64 5.81
N SER A 239 -34.95 -16.30 6.95
CA SER A 239 -35.18 -14.89 7.31
C SER A 239 -33.95 -14.28 7.96
N PHE A 240 -33.71 -12.98 7.71
CA PHE A 240 -32.59 -12.25 8.30
C PHE A 240 -32.68 -12.24 9.84
N ARG A 241 -33.89 -12.21 10.41
CA ARG A 241 -34.12 -12.36 11.85
C ARG A 241 -33.54 -13.67 12.40
N LYS A 242 -33.81 -14.80 11.75
CA LYS A 242 -33.24 -16.11 12.15
C LYS A 242 -31.72 -16.15 11.97
N PHE A 243 -31.18 -15.51 10.92
CA PHE A 243 -29.74 -15.38 10.73
C PHE A 243 -29.08 -14.58 11.88
N ILE A 244 -29.62 -13.42 12.24
CA ILE A 244 -29.15 -12.61 13.37
C ILE A 244 -29.31 -13.36 14.69
N GLN A 245 -30.41 -14.11 14.88
CA GLN A 245 -30.61 -14.94 16.06
C GLN A 245 -29.55 -16.05 16.17
N LYS A 246 -29.20 -16.72 15.06
CA LYS A 246 -28.10 -17.68 15.00
C LYS A 246 -26.74 -17.04 15.30
N ILE A 247 -26.45 -15.86 14.75
CA ILE A 247 -25.20 -15.14 15.08
C ILE A 247 -25.15 -14.81 16.57
N LYS A 248 -26.23 -14.29 17.16
CA LYS A 248 -26.30 -13.99 18.59
C LYS A 248 -26.14 -15.23 19.46
N GLN A 249 -26.75 -16.35 19.06
CA GLN A 249 -26.59 -17.64 19.75
C GLN A 249 -25.16 -18.16 19.64
N ASN A 250 -24.53 -18.06 18.47
CA ASN A 250 -23.14 -18.45 18.26
C ASN A 250 -22.20 -17.58 19.10
N GLN A 251 -22.37 -16.26 19.11
CA GLN A 251 -21.59 -15.36 19.96
C GLN A 251 -21.76 -15.71 21.44
N LYS A 252 -22.99 -15.99 21.90
CA LYS A 252 -23.26 -16.40 23.28
C LYS A 252 -22.62 -17.75 23.60
N ASN A 253 -22.65 -18.70 22.68
CA ASN A 253 -22.00 -20.00 22.82
C ASN A 253 -20.46 -19.87 22.80
N THR A 254 -19.89 -18.97 22.00
CA THR A 254 -18.46 -18.65 22.03
C THR A 254 -18.07 -18.00 23.35
N LEU A 255 -18.90 -17.10 23.88
CA LEU A 255 -18.68 -16.49 25.20
C LEU A 255 -18.76 -17.52 26.33
N LEU A 256 -19.70 -18.46 26.28
CA LEU A 256 -19.83 -19.55 27.25
C LEU A 256 -18.69 -20.56 27.13
N LYS A 257 -18.28 -20.95 25.91
CA LYS A 257 -17.10 -21.77 25.68
C LYS A 257 -15.82 -21.09 26.13
N ASN A 258 -15.68 -19.78 25.91
CA ASN A 258 -14.55 -19.02 26.44
C ASN A 258 -14.58 -18.95 27.97
N GLN A 259 -15.77 -18.94 28.61
CA GLN A 259 -15.88 -19.03 30.07
C GLN A 259 -15.50 -20.43 30.59
N GLU A 260 -15.89 -21.51 29.92
CA GLU A 260 -15.52 -22.88 30.27
C GLU A 260 -14.03 -23.18 29.97
N GLU A 261 -13.50 -22.68 28.85
CA GLU A 261 -12.06 -22.71 28.53
C GLU A 261 -11.26 -21.81 29.47
N ASN A 262 -11.80 -20.69 29.97
CA ASN A 262 -11.13 -19.86 30.99
C ASN A 262 -11.09 -20.54 32.37
N ILE A 263 -12.06 -21.41 32.71
CA ILE A 263 -12.01 -22.22 33.93
C ILE A 263 -10.95 -23.32 33.79
N GLN A 264 -10.69 -23.84 32.59
CA GLN A 264 -9.62 -24.82 32.34
C GLN A 264 -8.23 -24.18 32.09
N ASN A 265 -8.17 -22.97 31.50
CA ASN A 265 -6.93 -22.24 31.19
C ASN A 265 -6.47 -21.25 32.28
N SER A 266 -7.19 -21.14 33.39
CA SER A 266 -6.74 -20.42 34.59
C SER A 266 -5.49 -21.03 35.25
N ASN A 267 -5.02 -22.20 34.77
CA ASN A 267 -3.81 -22.86 35.24
C ASN A 267 -2.55 -22.65 34.37
N HIS A 268 -2.55 -21.79 33.34
CA HIS A 268 -1.35 -21.58 32.50
C HIS A 268 -1.00 -20.11 32.13
N ASN A 269 -1.33 -19.13 32.98
CA ASN A 269 -0.60 -17.85 33.00
C ASN A 269 0.52 -17.88 34.05
N LEU A 270 1.35 -18.91 33.99
CA LEU A 270 2.55 -19.02 34.82
C LEU A 270 3.67 -18.24 34.12
N TYR A 271 3.69 -16.92 34.29
CA TYR A 271 5.00 -16.24 34.23
C TYR A 271 5.85 -16.90 35.31
N ASN A 272 7.11 -17.22 35.01
CA ASN A 272 7.99 -17.85 35.99
C ASN A 272 8.19 -16.88 37.16
N GLN A 273 7.40 -17.07 38.23
CA GLN A 273 7.42 -16.22 39.42
C GLN A 273 8.79 -16.28 40.12
N GLU A 274 9.55 -17.35 39.89
CA GLU A 274 10.96 -17.46 40.31
C GLU A 274 11.90 -16.55 39.50
N LEU A 275 11.66 -16.39 38.20
CA LEU A 275 12.50 -15.53 37.33
C LEU A 275 12.16 -14.05 37.52
N TYR A 276 10.88 -13.68 37.51
CA TYR A 276 10.43 -12.28 37.61
C TYR A 276 10.24 -11.83 39.06
N LYS A 277 11.25 -12.09 39.91
CA LYS A 277 11.23 -11.65 41.31
C LYS A 277 11.65 -10.18 41.40
N ILE A 278 10.93 -9.43 42.24
CA ILE A 278 11.26 -8.03 42.57
C ILE A 278 12.69 -8.00 43.13
N GLY A 279 13.53 -7.12 42.57
CA GLY A 279 14.94 -6.97 42.91
C GLY A 279 15.90 -7.63 41.91
N ASN A 280 15.42 -8.46 40.99
CA ASN A 280 16.28 -9.06 39.96
C ASN A 280 16.72 -8.02 38.92
N ARG A 281 17.92 -8.22 38.38
CA ARG A 281 18.47 -7.43 37.28
C ARG A 281 17.78 -7.80 35.97
N CYS A 282 17.51 -6.81 35.14
CA CYS A 282 16.83 -7.02 33.88
C CYS A 282 17.30 -6.03 32.81
N ARG A 283 17.06 -6.42 31.57
CA ARG A 283 17.30 -5.61 30.38
C ARG A 283 16.00 -5.43 29.62
N ILE A 284 15.74 -4.21 29.17
CA ILE A 284 14.67 -3.93 28.22
C ILE A 284 15.20 -4.23 26.82
N ILE A 285 14.51 -5.12 26.10
CA ILE A 285 14.91 -5.60 24.76
C ILE A 285 15.07 -4.43 23.78
N ILE A 286 14.21 -3.42 23.91
CA ILE A 286 14.24 -2.23 23.06
C ILE A 286 15.23 -1.21 23.65
N GLY A 287 16.40 -1.13 23.01
CA GLY A 287 17.45 -0.18 23.33
C GLY A 287 18.41 -0.64 24.43
N ASP A 288 18.41 -1.93 24.77
CA ASP A 288 19.38 -2.55 25.70
C ASP A 288 19.53 -1.85 27.06
N ARG A 289 18.45 -1.21 27.52
CA ARG A 289 18.44 -0.45 28.77
C ARG A 289 18.40 -1.40 29.95
N ARG A 290 19.42 -1.32 30.81
CA ARG A 290 19.57 -2.16 32.00
C ARG A 290 18.94 -1.51 33.23
N GLY A 291 18.42 -2.34 34.13
CA GLY A 291 17.78 -1.87 35.35
C GLY A 291 17.44 -2.99 36.32
N THR A 292 16.62 -2.64 37.32
CA THR A 292 16.18 -3.53 38.39
C THR A 292 14.67 -3.62 38.42
N LEU A 293 14.13 -4.84 38.43
CA LEU A 293 12.69 -5.08 38.49
C LEU A 293 12.14 -4.62 39.85
N LYS A 294 11.16 -3.71 39.85
CA LYS A 294 10.53 -3.16 41.07
C LYS A 294 9.05 -3.50 41.22
N PHE A 295 8.36 -3.77 40.11
CA PHE A 295 6.93 -4.06 40.13
C PHE A 295 6.59 -5.15 39.10
N VAL A 296 5.69 -6.06 39.45
CA VAL A 296 5.09 -7.05 38.54
C VAL A 296 3.62 -7.17 38.91
N GLY A 297 2.72 -6.94 37.95
CA GLY A 297 1.29 -7.08 38.20
C GLY A 297 0.41 -6.46 37.12
N ASN A 298 -0.90 -6.65 37.25
CA ASN A 298 -1.88 -6.13 36.30
C ASN A 298 -2.21 -4.66 36.62
N LEU A 299 -2.02 -3.76 35.65
CA LEU A 299 -2.30 -2.32 35.78
C LEU A 299 -3.62 -1.87 35.13
N LYS A 300 -4.16 -2.68 34.21
CA LYS A 300 -5.46 -2.47 33.57
C LYS A 300 -6.37 -3.62 33.98
N ASN A 301 -7.69 -3.44 33.89
CA ASN A 301 -8.69 -4.51 34.06
C ASN A 301 -8.67 -5.50 32.88
N ASN A 302 -7.47 -5.87 32.43
CA ASN A 302 -7.18 -6.76 31.33
C ASN A 302 -6.23 -7.84 31.86
N ASP A 303 -6.19 -8.99 31.22
CA ASP A 303 -5.34 -10.13 31.61
C ASP A 303 -3.85 -9.96 31.23
N ILE A 304 -3.37 -8.71 31.09
CA ILE A 304 -1.99 -8.40 30.68
C ILE A 304 -1.19 -7.99 31.92
N ILE A 305 -0.09 -8.71 32.16
CA ILE A 305 0.87 -8.44 33.22
C ILE A 305 1.83 -7.33 32.77
N TYR A 306 1.97 -6.32 33.63
CA TYR A 306 2.91 -5.22 33.47
C TYR A 306 4.07 -5.38 34.43
N VAL A 307 5.22 -4.87 33.99
CA VAL A 307 6.44 -4.82 34.77
C VAL A 307 6.90 -3.38 34.93
N GLY A 308 7.32 -3.03 36.14
CA GLY A 308 7.97 -1.77 36.47
C GLY A 308 9.45 -2.00 36.74
N VAL A 309 10.31 -1.27 36.05
CA VAL A 309 11.78 -1.37 36.14
C VAL A 309 12.34 -0.01 36.55
N ASP A 310 13.23 0.00 37.53
CA ASP A 310 14.09 1.14 37.88
C ASP A 310 15.38 1.01 37.06
N LEU A 311 15.52 1.84 36.03
CA LEU A 311 16.65 1.87 35.13
C LEU A 311 17.88 2.45 35.82
N ASP A 312 19.06 2.06 35.35
CA ASP A 312 20.31 2.66 35.83
C ASP A 312 20.55 4.05 35.20
N GLU A 313 20.00 4.26 34.00
CA GLU A 313 20.13 5.49 33.22
C GLU A 313 18.78 6.21 33.07
N PRO A 314 18.78 7.55 32.87
CA PRO A 314 17.56 8.35 32.74
C PRO A 314 16.88 8.21 31.36
N LEU A 315 16.63 6.98 30.93
CA LEU A 315 16.04 6.61 29.63
C LEU A 315 14.65 5.97 29.76
N GLY A 316 14.00 6.17 30.90
CA GLY A 316 12.68 5.67 31.24
C GLY A 316 11.54 6.51 30.68
N ASN A 317 10.34 5.96 30.77
CA ASN A 317 9.10 6.55 30.27
C ASN A 317 8.14 6.97 31.40
N SER A 318 8.53 6.81 32.66
CA SER A 318 7.68 7.01 33.83
C SER A 318 8.50 7.36 35.08
N ASP A 319 7.85 8.01 36.03
CA ASP A 319 8.45 8.42 37.32
C ASP A 319 8.13 7.39 38.43
N GLY A 320 7.66 6.19 38.05
CA GLY A 320 7.15 5.17 38.97
C GLY A 320 5.70 5.37 39.40
N PHE A 321 5.00 6.38 38.83
CA PHE A 321 3.58 6.63 39.04
C PHE A 321 2.74 6.11 37.87
N TYR A 322 1.61 5.49 38.20
CA TYR A 322 0.57 5.09 37.25
C TYR A 322 -0.78 5.57 37.73
N GLN A 323 -1.47 6.39 36.93
CA GLN A 323 -2.80 6.96 37.24
C GLN A 323 -2.93 7.55 38.66
N LYS A 324 -1.93 8.34 39.09
CA LYS A 324 -1.84 8.99 40.42
C LYS A 324 -1.55 8.05 41.61
N LYS A 325 -1.25 6.77 41.37
CA LYS A 325 -0.77 5.82 42.38
C LYS A 325 0.73 5.54 42.18
N LYS A 326 1.54 5.69 43.24
CA LYS A 326 2.96 5.30 43.22
C LYS A 326 3.04 3.77 43.18
N LEU A 327 3.55 3.20 42.09
CA LEU A 327 3.72 1.74 41.94
C LEU A 327 5.06 1.29 42.51
N PHE A 328 6.12 2.04 42.22
CA PHE A 328 7.47 1.78 42.70
C PHE A 328 8.24 3.08 42.86
N GLU A 329 9.36 3.01 43.59
CA GLU A 329 10.27 4.12 43.81
C GLU A 329 11.43 4.06 42.81
N CYS A 330 11.68 5.19 42.13
CA CYS A 330 12.74 5.37 41.15
C CYS A 330 13.67 6.51 41.58
N LYS A 331 14.89 6.55 41.03
CA LYS A 331 15.87 7.60 41.31
C LYS A 331 15.51 8.99 40.74
N GLY A 332 14.55 9.08 39.83
CA GLY A 332 14.01 10.35 39.29
C GLY A 332 13.04 10.16 38.13
N ASP A 333 12.59 11.27 37.55
CA ASP A 333 11.48 11.38 36.56
C ASP A 333 11.76 10.73 35.18
N LYS A 334 12.92 10.11 35.02
CA LYS A 334 13.27 9.38 33.78
C LYS A 334 13.93 8.06 34.09
N TYR A 335 13.87 7.57 35.32
CA TYR A 335 14.48 6.31 35.70
C TYR A 335 13.45 5.16 35.74
N GLY A 336 12.15 5.45 35.75
CA GLY A 336 11.13 4.42 35.73
C GLY A 336 10.74 3.98 34.32
N TYR A 337 10.59 2.68 34.11
CA TYR A 337 9.99 2.10 32.93
C TYR A 337 8.77 1.25 33.32
N ILE A 338 7.66 1.43 32.63
CA ILE A 338 6.45 0.59 32.77
C ILE A 338 6.15 0.01 31.39
N GLY A 339 6.17 -1.31 31.30
CA GLY A 339 5.98 -2.05 30.04
C GLY A 339 5.27 -3.38 30.24
N ASN A 340 5.05 -4.08 29.14
CA ASN A 340 4.54 -5.46 29.16
C ASN A 340 5.66 -6.39 29.63
N ILE A 341 5.34 -7.48 30.34
CA ILE A 341 6.33 -8.50 30.74
C ILE A 341 7.19 -8.99 29.56
N ASN A 342 6.62 -9.10 28.36
CA ASN A 342 7.33 -9.54 27.15
C ASN A 342 8.41 -8.56 26.65
N SER A 343 8.44 -7.33 27.16
CA SER A 343 9.43 -6.31 26.77
C SER A 343 10.70 -6.34 27.61
N VAL A 344 10.73 -7.17 28.65
CA VAL A 344 11.79 -7.22 29.66
C VAL A 344 12.35 -8.63 29.76
N GLU A 345 13.67 -8.73 29.76
CA GLU A 345 14.42 -9.96 29.94
C GLU A 345 15.12 -9.92 31.30
N VAL A 346 14.81 -10.86 32.19
CA VAL A 346 15.46 -10.96 33.51
C VAL A 346 16.67 -11.87 33.41
N GLY A 347 17.81 -11.41 33.90
CA GLY A 347 19.09 -12.12 33.80
C GLY A 347 20.20 -11.39 34.54
N ASP A 348 21.42 -11.89 34.41
CA ASP A 348 22.60 -11.26 35.00
C ASP A 348 23.09 -10.11 34.12
N PHE A 349 22.45 -8.95 34.26
CA PHE A 349 22.77 -7.73 33.52
C PHE A 349 23.36 -6.68 34.48
N PRO A 350 24.69 -6.67 34.72
CA PRO A 350 25.31 -5.67 35.57
C PRO A 350 25.15 -4.25 34.98
N PRO A 351 25.23 -3.19 35.81
CA PRO A 351 25.28 -1.81 35.31
C PRO A 351 26.43 -1.64 34.32
N PHE A 352 26.25 -0.81 33.28
CA PHE A 352 27.33 -0.46 32.37
C PHE A 352 28.47 0.22 33.17
N ASP A 353 29.70 -0.28 33.00
CA ASP A 353 30.87 0.36 33.58
C ASP A 353 31.36 1.45 32.62
N ILE A 354 31.34 2.69 33.07
CA ILE A 354 31.76 3.86 32.28
C ILE A 354 33.27 3.78 31.93
N MET A 355 34.01 2.90 32.61
CA MET A 355 35.44 2.68 32.38
C MET A 355 35.75 1.57 31.35
N ASP A 356 34.76 0.82 30.87
CA ASP A 356 34.96 -0.27 29.91
C ASP A 356 34.55 0.17 28.50
N PHE A 357 35.52 0.67 27.72
CA PHE A 357 35.32 1.22 26.37
C PHE A 357 35.00 0.17 25.30
N ASP A 358 35.08 -1.12 25.64
CA ASP A 358 34.78 -2.22 24.73
C ASP A 358 33.25 -2.53 24.65
N GLU A 359 32.42 -1.92 25.50
CA GLU A 359 30.94 -2.08 25.52
C GLU A 359 30.15 -1.00 24.75
N PHE A 360 30.80 -0.04 24.05
CA PHE A 360 30.15 1.08 23.35
C PHE A 360 30.13 1.00 21.82
#